data_AF-A0A6A4A5N8-F1
#
_entry.id   AF-A0A6A4A5N8-F1
#
_cell.length_a   1.000
_cell.length_b   1.000
_cell.length_c   1.000
_cell.angle_alpha   90.00
_cell.angle_beta   90.00
_cell.angle_gamma   90.00
#
_symmetry.space_group_name_H-M   'P 1'
#
loop_
_entity.id
_entity.type
_entity.pdbx_description
1 polymer ?
#
loop_
_entity_poly.entity_id
_entity_poly.type
_entity_poly.pdbx_seq_one_letter_code
_entity_poly.pdbx_strand_id
1 'polypeptide(L)'
;MVKWFFERFSGLEVPSEVATKAVGKGHLPVLRFLLEHDEGLDYRHEQVEVELEADSWTDSVPVMPQSWRDPGNIVRTSVAGATREAVRGKHFDIVQWLQLHTPYVNAEGGLAGILK
;
A
#
# COMPACT_ATOMS: atom_id res chain seq x y z
N MET A 1 -13.44 12.50 2.92
CA MET A 1 -13.63 11.89 1.59
C MET A 1 -13.32 10.40 1.60
N VAL A 2 -12.08 9.96 1.88
CA VAL A 2 -11.73 8.52 1.91
C VAL A 2 -12.57 7.72 2.92
N LYS A 3 -12.78 8.26 4.13
CA LYS A 3 -13.68 7.66 5.14
C LYS A 3 -15.10 7.42 4.60
N TRP A 4 -15.69 8.46 4.01
CA TRP A 4 -17.03 8.37 3.39
C TRP A 4 -17.10 7.32 2.27
N PHE A 5 -16.02 7.14 1.49
CA PHE A 5 -15.95 6.12 0.45
C PHE A 5 -16.00 4.70 1.05
N PHE A 6 -15.21 4.44 2.09
CA PHE A 6 -15.16 3.16 2.81
C PHE A 6 -16.45 2.87 3.60
N GLU A 7 -17.14 3.91 4.09
CA GLU A 7 -18.46 3.76 4.73
C GLU A 7 -19.55 3.36 3.72
N ARG A 8 -19.41 3.77 2.45
CA ARG A 8 -20.45 3.59 1.43
C ARG A 8 -20.27 2.32 0.61
N PHE A 9 -19.03 1.88 0.42
CA PHE A 9 -18.65 0.78 -0.44
C PHE A 9 -17.81 -0.24 0.32
N SER A 10 -18.16 -1.51 0.10
CA SER A 10 -17.49 -2.68 0.63
C SER A 10 -17.05 -3.58 -0.53
N GLY A 11 -16.02 -4.39 -0.32
CA GLY A 11 -15.42 -5.29 -1.30
C GLY A 11 -14.51 -4.54 -2.28
N LEU A 12 -14.04 -3.35 -1.89
CA LEU A 12 -13.15 -2.56 -2.72
C LEU A 12 -11.76 -3.17 -2.74
N GLU A 13 -11.16 -3.17 -3.92
CA GLU A 13 -9.74 -3.37 -4.09
C GLU A 13 -9.11 -2.02 -4.41
N VAL A 14 -8.36 -1.46 -3.45
CA VAL A 14 -7.68 -0.18 -3.58
C VAL A 14 -6.30 -0.43 -4.20
N PRO A 15 -6.01 0.09 -5.41
CA PRO A 15 -4.70 -0.06 -6.04
C PRO A 15 -3.59 0.64 -5.24
N SER A 16 -2.36 0.13 -5.31
CA SER A 16 -1.25 0.72 -4.54
C SER A 16 -0.90 2.14 -4.94
N GLU A 17 -1.29 2.55 -6.15
CA GLU A 17 -1.14 3.91 -6.64
C GLU A 17 -1.86 4.93 -5.74
N VAL A 18 -3.01 4.56 -5.15
CA VAL A 18 -3.75 5.45 -4.23
C VAL A 18 -2.93 5.74 -2.97
N ALA A 19 -2.37 4.69 -2.36
CA ALA A 19 -1.48 4.83 -1.20
C ALA A 19 -0.20 5.60 -1.57
N THR A 20 0.39 5.26 -2.72
CA THR A 20 1.62 5.90 -3.23
C THR A 20 1.43 7.40 -3.49
N LYS A 21 0.31 7.81 -4.10
CA LYS A 21 -0.01 9.23 -4.30
C LYS A 21 -0.24 9.95 -2.96
N ALA A 22 -0.95 9.32 -2.01
CA ALA A 22 -1.15 9.90 -0.68
C ALA A 22 0.20 10.15 0.03
N VAL A 23 1.10 9.17 -0.05
CA VAL A 23 2.45 9.24 0.50
C VAL A 23 3.29 10.34 -0.16
N GLY A 24 3.32 10.41 -1.50
CA GLY A 24 4.06 11.43 -2.23
C GLY A 24 3.54 12.87 -2.00
N LYS A 25 2.35 13.02 -1.42
CA LYS A 25 1.77 14.31 -0.99
C LYS A 25 1.90 14.57 0.52
N GLY A 26 2.53 13.67 1.27
CA GLY A 26 2.73 13.83 2.71
C GLY A 26 1.48 13.53 3.54
N HIS A 27 0.51 12.80 2.98
CA HIS A 27 -0.76 12.52 3.65
C HIS A 27 -0.70 11.25 4.51
N LEU A 28 0.16 11.26 5.54
CA LEU A 28 0.26 10.18 6.52
C LEU A 28 -1.10 9.75 7.11
N PRO A 29 -2.05 10.66 7.45
CA PRO A 29 -3.35 10.25 7.96
C PRO A 29 -4.18 9.43 6.97
N VAL A 30 -4.01 9.66 5.66
CA VAL A 30 -4.70 8.88 4.63
C VAL A 30 -4.07 7.50 4.49
N LEU A 31 -2.73 7.42 4.45
CA LEU A 31 -2.02 6.14 4.42
C LEU A 31 -2.40 5.26 5.62
N ARG A 32 -2.40 5.85 6.81
CA ARG A 32 -2.82 5.16 8.04
C ARG A 32 -4.24 4.64 7.95
N PHE A 33 -5.18 5.49 7.54
CA PHE A 33 -6.57 5.08 7.39
C PHE A 33 -6.73 3.92 6.39
N LEU A 34 -6.01 3.95 5.27
CA LEU A 34 -6.08 2.86 4.29
C LEU A 34 -5.61 1.54 4.90
N LEU A 35 -4.45 1.54 5.59
CA LEU A 35 -3.86 0.32 6.15
C LEU A 35 -4.58 -0.18 7.42
N GLU A 36 -5.14 0.72 8.23
CA GLU A 36 -5.99 0.37 9.38
C GLU A 36 -7.30 -0.32 8.94
N HIS A 37 -7.70 -0.16 7.67
CA HIS A 37 -8.91 -0.72 7.08
C HIS A 37 -8.61 -1.73 5.95
N ASP A 38 -7.39 -2.24 5.88
CA ASP A 38 -6.99 -3.26 4.94
C ASP A 38 -7.17 -4.65 5.55
N GLU A 39 -8.24 -5.34 5.16
CA GLU A 39 -8.49 -6.71 5.61
C GLU A 39 -7.49 -7.72 5.03
N GLY A 40 -6.72 -7.30 4.03
CA GLY A 40 -5.68 -8.12 3.42
C GLY A 40 -4.35 -8.08 4.15
N LEU A 41 -4.14 -7.12 5.05
CA LEU A 41 -2.82 -6.71 5.54
C LEU A 41 -1.96 -7.85 6.10
N ASP A 42 -2.58 -8.75 6.87
CA ASP A 42 -1.91 -9.84 7.58
C ASP A 42 -1.85 -11.16 6.78
N TYR A 43 -2.41 -11.19 5.57
CA TYR A 43 -2.37 -12.37 4.71
C TYR A 43 -1.05 -12.47 3.93
N ARG A 44 -0.76 -13.65 3.40
CA ARG A 44 0.34 -13.81 2.44
C ARG A 44 0.03 -12.95 1.21
N HIS A 45 1.03 -12.19 0.76
CA HIS A 45 0.90 -11.41 -0.47
C HIS A 45 1.68 -12.02 -1.63
N GLU A 46 1.19 -11.76 -2.83
CA GLU A 46 1.83 -12.05 -4.10
C GLU A 46 2.16 -10.75 -4.83
N GLN A 47 3.27 -10.77 -5.56
CA GLN A 47 3.71 -9.64 -6.37
C GLN A 47 3.00 -9.73 -7.72
N VAL A 48 2.19 -8.72 -8.04
CA VAL A 48 1.42 -8.62 -9.28
C VAL A 48 1.92 -7.42 -10.05
N GLU A 49 2.44 -7.66 -11.26
CA GLU A 49 2.75 -6.56 -12.18
C GLU A 49 1.45 -5.89 -12.63
N VAL A 50 1.40 -4.58 -12.49
CA VAL A 50 0.32 -3.71 -12.94
C VAL A 50 0.88 -2.79 -14.01
N GLU A 51 0.24 -2.83 -15.17
CA GLU A 51 0.54 -1.93 -16.29
C GLU A 51 -0.67 -1.00 -16.47
N LEU A 52 -0.42 0.31 -16.40
CA LEU A 52 -1.44 1.33 -16.64
C LEU A 52 -0.85 2.43 -17.53
N GLU A 53 -1.43 2.60 -18.72
CA GLU A 53 -0.94 3.54 -19.73
C GLU A 53 0.53 3.32 -20.08
N ALA A 54 1.42 4.27 -19.71
CA ALA A 54 2.86 4.21 -19.96
C ALA A 54 3.69 3.83 -18.72
N ASP A 55 3.03 3.59 -17.58
CA ASP A 55 3.67 3.24 -16.32
C ASP A 55 3.43 1.77 -15.97
N SER A 56 4.44 1.14 -15.38
CA SER A 56 4.32 -0.18 -14.76
C SER A 56 4.91 -0.20 -13.36
N TRP A 57 4.29 -0.97 -12.48
CA TRP A 57 4.75 -1.19 -11.12
C TRP A 57 4.26 -2.52 -10.58
N THR A 58 4.91 -2.98 -9.51
CA THR A 58 4.51 -4.22 -8.83
C THR A 58 3.66 -3.90 -7.60
N ASP A 59 2.43 -4.40 -7.60
CA ASP A 59 1.52 -4.40 -6.45
C ASP A 59 1.79 -5.62 -5.57
N SER A 60 1.87 -5.42 -4.25
CA SER A 60 1.70 -6.48 -3.26
C SER A 60 0.20 -6.70 -3.09
N VAL A 61 -0.29 -7.87 -3.48
CA VAL A 61 -1.72 -8.23 -3.45
C VAL A 61 -1.93 -9.39 -2.47
N PRO A 62 -2.83 -9.27 -1.48
CA PRO A 62 -3.08 -10.35 -0.52
C PRO A 62 -3.81 -11.52 -1.17
N VAL A 63 -3.36 -12.73 -0.83
CA VAL A 63 -4.00 -13.99 -1.21
C VAL A 63 -5.07 -14.33 -0.18
N MET A 64 -6.30 -13.89 -0.44
CA MET A 64 -7.42 -14.14 0.46
C MET A 64 -7.81 -15.63 0.46
N PRO A 65 -8.19 -16.21 1.61
CA PRO A 65 -8.61 -17.61 1.67
C PRO A 65 -9.91 -17.84 0.90
N GLN A 66 -10.09 -19.03 0.31
CA GLN A 66 -11.32 -19.39 -0.41
C GLN A 66 -12.59 -19.30 0.45
N SER A 67 -12.44 -19.44 1.77
CA SER A 67 -13.53 -19.31 2.74
C SER A 67 -13.85 -17.86 3.12
N TRP A 68 -13.16 -16.87 2.55
CA TRP A 68 -13.42 -15.46 2.79
C TRP A 68 -14.81 -15.08 2.30
N ARG A 69 -15.62 -14.49 3.20
CA ARG A 69 -17.01 -14.11 2.91
C ARG A 69 -17.33 -12.65 3.23
N ASP A 70 -16.37 -11.92 3.77
CA ASP A 70 -16.58 -10.54 4.20
C ASP A 70 -16.25 -9.60 3.03
N PRO A 71 -17.13 -8.66 2.67
CA PRO A 71 -16.78 -7.62 1.70
C PRO A 71 -15.85 -6.57 2.33
N GLY A 72 -14.89 -6.95 3.17
CA GLY A 72 -13.86 -6.04 3.60
C GLY A 72 -13.14 -5.36 2.43
N ASN A 73 -12.55 -4.20 2.68
CA ASN A 73 -11.76 -3.53 1.67
C ASN A 73 -10.31 -4.05 1.74
N ILE A 74 -9.72 -4.27 0.58
CA ILE A 74 -8.34 -4.72 0.43
C ILE A 74 -7.54 -3.54 -0.10
N VAL A 75 -6.41 -3.25 0.52
CA VAL A 75 -5.49 -2.21 0.07
C VAL A 75 -4.23 -2.86 -0.47
N ARG A 76 -4.06 -2.80 -1.79
CA ARG A 76 -2.80 -3.18 -2.41
C ARG A 76 -1.74 -2.16 -2.01
N THR A 77 -0.53 -2.64 -1.76
CA THR A 77 0.58 -1.76 -1.38
C THR A 77 1.79 -2.05 -2.25
N SER A 78 2.54 -1.01 -2.56
CA SER A 78 3.90 -1.15 -3.07
C SER A 78 4.78 -0.44 -2.08
N VAL A 79 5.33 -1.15 -1.10
CA VAL A 79 6.15 -0.51 -0.05
C VAL A 79 7.36 0.19 -0.67
N ALA A 80 7.96 -0.41 -1.71
CA ALA A 80 9.02 0.21 -2.48
C ALA A 80 8.55 1.49 -3.20
N GLY A 81 7.40 1.46 -3.88
CA GLY A 81 6.80 2.62 -4.55
C GLY A 81 6.45 3.74 -3.57
N ALA A 82 5.77 3.41 -2.47
CA ALA A 82 5.41 4.34 -1.40
C ALA A 82 6.66 4.96 -0.77
N THR A 83 7.68 4.17 -0.43
CA THR A 83 8.93 4.67 0.14
C THR A 83 9.64 5.62 -0.82
N ARG A 84 9.72 5.25 -2.11
CA ARG A 84 10.32 6.10 -3.15
C ARG A 84 9.62 7.46 -3.24
N GLU A 85 8.29 7.47 -3.29
CA GLU A 85 7.53 8.72 -3.39
C GLU A 85 7.57 9.55 -2.10
N ALA A 86 7.63 8.91 -0.92
CA ALA A 86 7.85 9.60 0.35
C ALA A 86 9.19 10.36 0.35
N VAL A 87 10.26 9.71 -0.12
CA VAL A 87 11.60 10.31 -0.23
C VAL A 87 11.61 11.47 -1.23
N ARG A 88 10.99 11.29 -2.41
CA ARG A 88 10.87 12.37 -3.42
C ARG A 88 10.09 13.58 -2.87
N GLY A 89 9.04 13.32 -2.10
CA GLY A 89 8.26 14.34 -1.39
C GLY A 89 8.93 14.91 -0.13
N LYS A 90 10.09 14.36 0.28
CA LYS A 90 10.81 14.72 1.54
C LYS A 90 9.96 14.50 2.80
N HIS A 91 9.07 13.50 2.78
CA HIS A 91 8.19 13.11 3.88
C HIS A 91 8.83 11.98 4.70
N PHE A 92 9.92 12.30 5.41
CA PHE A 92 10.72 11.32 6.15
C PHE A 92 9.97 10.70 7.34
N ASP A 93 8.98 11.40 7.89
CA ASP A 93 8.04 10.88 8.88
C ASP A 93 7.25 9.68 8.32
N ILE A 94 6.84 9.73 7.06
CA ILE A 94 6.15 8.64 6.38
C ILE A 94 7.11 7.49 6.08
N VAL A 95 8.36 7.77 5.69
CA VAL A 95 9.39 6.73 5.50
C VAL A 95 9.59 5.94 6.80
N GLN A 96 9.76 6.64 7.93
CA GLN A 96 9.90 6.01 9.23
C GLN A 96 8.64 5.21 9.61
N TRP A 97 7.46 5.77 9.35
CA TRP A 97 6.21 5.08 9.64
C TRP A 97 6.06 3.79 8.83
N LEU A 98 6.33 3.82 7.52
CA LEU A 98 6.29 2.66 6.63
C LEU A 98 7.26 1.56 7.11
N GLN A 99 8.49 1.92 7.48
CA GLN A 99 9.47 0.96 8.00
C GLN A 99 8.99 0.24 9.27
N LEU A 100 8.21 0.91 10.11
CA LEU A 100 7.71 0.36 11.38
C LEU A 100 6.42 -0.44 11.23
N HIS A 101 5.61 -0.15 10.20
CA HIS A 101 4.22 -0.65 10.09
C HIS A 101 3.94 -1.45 8.82
N THR A 102 4.96 -1.75 8.00
CA THR A 102 4.80 -2.65 6.85
C THR A 102 5.70 -3.89 7.01
N PRO A 103 5.11 -5.07 7.29
CA PRO A 103 5.89 -6.28 7.57
C PRO A 103 6.65 -6.84 6.35
N TYR A 104 6.36 -6.34 5.14
CA TYR A 104 6.93 -6.79 3.86
C TYR A 104 8.42 -6.43 3.65
N VAL A 105 8.98 -5.54 4.47
CA VAL A 105 10.37 -5.06 4.30
C VAL A 105 11.40 -5.97 4.96
N ASN A 106 11.00 -6.87 5.88
CA ASN A 106 11.96 -7.70 6.62
C ASN A 106 12.46 -8.94 5.85
N ALA A 107 12.09 -9.11 4.57
CA ALA A 107 12.75 -10.05 3.67
C ALA A 107 13.93 -9.36 2.96
N GLU A 108 14.99 -9.07 3.71
CA GLU A 108 16.42 -8.75 3.41
C GLU A 108 16.90 -8.18 2.04
N GLY A 109 16.06 -7.74 1.10
CA GLY A 109 16.50 -7.34 -0.26
C GLY A 109 16.08 -5.94 -0.73
N GLY A 110 15.07 -5.31 -0.11
CA GLY A 110 14.36 -4.17 -0.73
C GLY A 110 15.06 -2.81 -0.65
N LEU A 111 15.86 -2.55 0.39
CA LEU A 111 16.40 -1.20 0.64
C LEU A 111 17.68 -0.87 -0.15
N ALA A 112 18.38 -1.88 -0.67
CA ALA A 112 19.64 -1.67 -1.39
C ALA A 112 19.47 -0.99 -2.77
N GLY A 113 18.26 -1.01 -3.35
CA GLY A 113 17.97 -0.44 -4.66
C GLY A 113 17.41 0.99 -4.65
N ILE A 114 16.90 1.49 -3.51
CA ILE A 114 16.18 2.77 -3.42
C ILE A 114 17.13 3.95 -3.13
N LEU A 115 18.37 3.67 -2.71
CA LEU A 115 19.38 4.67 -2.33
C LEU A 115 20.49 4.88 -3.38
N LYS A 116 20.29 4.51 -4.65
CA LYS A 116 21.22 4.82 -5.74
C LYS A 116 20.75 6.00 -6.59
#